data_AF-A0A965URF6-F1
#
_entry.id   AF-A0A965URF6-F1
#
_cell.length_a   1.000
_cell.length_b   1.000
_cell.length_c   1.000
_cell.angle_alpha   90.00
_cell.angle_beta   90.00
_cell.angle_gamma   90.00
#
_symmetry.space_group_name_H-M   'P 1'
#
loop_
_entity.id
_entity.type
_entity.pdbx_description
1 polymer ?
#
loop_
_entity_poly.entity_id
_entity_poly.type
_entity_poly.pdbx_seq_one_letter_code
_entity_poly.pdbx_strand_id
1 'polypeptide(L)'
;EKCGREKLRTLFSFSKEEFISRAKKLHGRRYLYLGDYKNNQTPFKMRCPVHGYFYQTPASHLTGAGCNKCSMTEAGFEKRLTHREFLHKAKKIHPHYTFPQRYITSVRKIGIRCPKHGVFKMRPNTLLQGHGCKKCDDEKSADRQRLTHDEFLQRCWKVHRGKYRYPQRYKGGQVGIKILCPKHGCFLQKPSNHLMGNGCPVCFDSSGERKVSRILERMRIRFVRQKKFPDLQHKRPLRFDFWLPAYRTLIEYDGVQHFQASTFFGGKKAYEATKNRDRLKSLWAKRMKLPLIRIPYTHPMPEEALRKRLKI
;
A
#
# COMPACT_ATOMS: atom_id res chain seq x y z
N GLU A 1 79.72 -7.20 -15.72
CA GLU A 1 79.82 -7.43 -14.27
C GLU A 1 78.49 -7.09 -13.61
N LYS A 2 77.94 -7.95 -12.74
CA LYS A 2 76.65 -7.71 -12.08
C LYS A 2 76.82 -6.83 -10.84
N CYS A 3 76.01 -5.77 -10.75
CA CYS A 3 76.00 -4.73 -9.70
C CYS A 3 76.01 -5.32 -8.27
N GLY A 4 76.77 -4.71 -7.35
CA GLY A 4 76.97 -5.17 -5.96
C GLY A 4 75.69 -5.40 -5.13
N ARG A 5 74.56 -4.79 -5.51
CA ARG A 5 73.23 -5.08 -4.91
C ARG A 5 72.72 -6.50 -5.19
N GLU A 6 73.09 -7.11 -6.32
CA GLU A 6 72.69 -8.49 -6.62
C GLU A 6 73.51 -9.52 -5.81
N LYS A 7 74.80 -9.24 -5.57
CA LYS A 7 75.70 -10.09 -4.75
C LYS A 7 75.33 -10.08 -3.25
N LEU A 8 74.85 -8.96 -2.71
CA LEU A 8 74.35 -8.87 -1.33
C LEU A 8 72.98 -9.56 -1.14
N ARG A 9 72.15 -9.63 -2.20
CA ARG A 9 70.82 -10.26 -2.18
C ARG A 9 70.88 -11.79 -2.04
N THR A 10 71.96 -12.40 -2.53
CA THR A 10 72.20 -13.86 -2.42
C THR A 10 72.81 -14.25 -1.07
N LEU A 11 73.49 -13.34 -0.38
CA LEU A 11 74.12 -13.58 0.93
C LEU A 11 73.12 -13.68 2.10
N PHE A 12 71.94 -13.07 1.96
CA PHE A 12 70.86 -13.08 2.98
C PHE A 12 69.59 -13.81 2.51
N SER A 13 69.73 -14.65 1.48
CA SER A 13 68.65 -15.44 0.90
C SER A 13 68.65 -16.83 1.55
N PHE A 14 67.58 -17.18 2.28
CA PHE A 14 67.36 -18.53 2.79
C PHE A 14 67.42 -19.57 1.66
N SER A 15 67.76 -20.82 1.98
CA SER A 15 67.48 -21.93 1.06
C SER A 15 65.97 -22.16 0.93
N LYS A 16 65.54 -22.87 -0.12
CA LYS A 16 64.13 -23.25 -0.30
C LYS A 16 63.60 -24.02 0.90
N GLU A 17 64.43 -24.95 1.40
CA GLU A 17 64.14 -25.82 2.54
C GLU A 17 63.99 -24.99 3.82
N GLU A 18 64.87 -24.01 4.03
CA GLU A 18 64.83 -23.15 5.20
C GLU A 18 63.60 -22.22 5.20
N PHE A 19 63.25 -21.64 4.05
CA PHE A 19 61.99 -20.91 3.91
C PHE A 19 60.78 -21.79 4.26
N ILE A 20 60.70 -22.99 3.68
CA ILE A 20 59.57 -23.91 3.91
C ILE A 20 59.52 -24.34 5.39
N SER A 21 60.67 -24.58 6.02
CA SER A 21 60.74 -24.93 7.45
C SER A 21 60.19 -23.81 8.34
N ARG A 22 60.66 -22.57 8.12
CA ARG A 22 60.17 -21.39 8.86
C ARG A 22 58.69 -21.12 8.61
N ALA A 23 58.24 -21.27 7.36
CA ALA A 23 56.84 -21.08 7.00
C ALA A 23 55.92 -22.15 7.62
N LYS A 24 56.36 -23.41 7.69
CA LYS A 24 55.65 -24.49 8.40
C LYS A 24 55.62 -24.27 9.92
N LYS A 25 56.66 -23.69 10.51
CA LYS A 25 56.66 -23.33 11.95
C LYS A 25 55.61 -22.27 12.27
N LEU A 26 55.38 -21.31 11.34
CA LEU A 26 54.43 -20.21 11.52
C LEU A 26 52.98 -20.60 11.18
N HIS A 27 52.78 -21.29 10.05
CA HIS A 27 51.45 -21.60 9.50
C HIS A 27 51.02 -23.05 9.69
N GLY A 28 51.84 -23.90 10.30
CA GLY A 28 51.59 -25.34 10.43
C GLY A 28 51.49 -26.03 9.07
N ARG A 29 50.52 -26.94 8.93
CA ARG A 29 50.26 -27.70 7.68
C ARG A 29 49.24 -27.01 6.75
N ARG A 30 49.05 -25.70 6.88
CA ARG A 30 47.95 -24.97 6.18
C ARG A 30 48.18 -24.75 4.68
N TYR A 31 49.41 -24.83 4.18
CA TYR A 31 49.73 -24.54 2.78
C TYR A 31 50.68 -25.59 2.17
N LEU A 32 50.54 -25.80 0.86
CA LEU A 32 51.51 -26.54 0.05
C LEU A 32 52.44 -25.55 -0.66
N TYR A 33 53.75 -25.79 -0.57
CA TYR A 33 54.80 -24.95 -1.14
C TYR A 33 55.28 -25.56 -2.46
N LEU A 34 54.86 -24.98 -3.59
CA LEU A 34 54.97 -25.61 -4.91
C LEU A 34 55.84 -24.83 -5.91
N GLY A 35 56.26 -23.61 -5.56
CA GLY A 35 57.09 -22.77 -6.43
C GLY A 35 58.58 -23.05 -6.33
N ASP A 36 59.32 -22.47 -7.26
CA ASP A 36 60.78 -22.40 -7.20
C ASP A 36 61.19 -21.16 -6.42
N TYR A 37 61.99 -21.37 -5.38
CA TYR A 37 62.45 -20.29 -4.54
C TYR A 37 63.64 -19.59 -5.20
N LYS A 38 63.50 -18.28 -5.45
CA LYS A 38 64.56 -17.45 -6.04
C LYS A 38 65.21 -16.51 -5.03
N ASN A 39 64.42 -15.92 -4.13
CA ASN A 39 64.84 -15.04 -3.03
C ASN A 39 63.59 -14.63 -2.23
N ASN A 40 63.80 -13.90 -1.13
CA ASN A 40 62.74 -13.48 -0.21
C ASN A 40 61.73 -12.46 -0.76
N GLN A 41 62.02 -11.82 -1.89
CA GLN A 41 61.18 -10.77 -2.47
C GLN A 41 60.47 -11.18 -3.76
N THR A 42 60.79 -12.36 -4.29
CA THR A 42 60.13 -12.88 -5.50
C THR A 42 58.86 -13.62 -5.09
N PRO A 43 57.70 -13.37 -5.72
CA PRO A 43 56.47 -14.10 -5.42
C PRO A 43 56.65 -15.62 -5.54
N PHE A 44 56.35 -16.33 -4.47
CA PHE A 44 56.44 -17.78 -4.37
C PHE A 44 55.05 -18.40 -4.53
N LYS A 45 54.94 -19.44 -5.37
CA LYS A 45 53.68 -20.13 -5.65
C LYS A 45 53.32 -21.09 -4.52
N MET A 46 52.17 -20.86 -3.89
CA MET A 46 51.63 -21.69 -2.81
C MET A 46 50.21 -22.13 -3.15
N ARG A 47 49.75 -23.20 -2.50
CA ARG A 47 48.37 -23.66 -2.60
C ARG A 47 47.72 -23.73 -1.23
N CYS A 48 46.60 -23.04 -1.09
CA CYS A 48 45.66 -23.18 0.01
C CYS A 48 44.73 -24.38 -0.29
N PRO A 49 44.52 -25.31 0.66
CA PRO A 49 43.61 -26.44 0.49
C PRO A 49 42.18 -26.04 0.10
N VAL A 50 41.71 -24.87 0.57
CA VAL A 50 40.34 -24.40 0.39
C VAL A 50 40.19 -23.49 -0.82
N HIS A 51 41.13 -22.56 -1.03
CA HIS A 51 40.98 -21.47 -2.00
C HIS A 51 41.86 -21.60 -3.26
N GLY A 52 42.65 -22.68 -3.35
CA GLY A 52 43.51 -22.96 -4.49
C GLY A 52 44.85 -22.21 -4.46
N TYR A 53 45.42 -21.96 -5.65
CA TYR A 53 46.73 -21.35 -5.79
C TYR A 53 46.72 -19.86 -5.47
N PHE A 54 47.78 -19.38 -4.82
CA PHE A 54 48.02 -17.97 -4.55
C PHE A 54 49.53 -17.68 -4.51
N TYR A 55 49.87 -16.41 -4.58
CA TYR A 55 51.25 -15.93 -4.62
C TYR A 55 51.48 -14.91 -3.52
N GLN A 56 52.58 -15.07 -2.77
CA GLN A 56 53.09 -14.08 -1.84
C GLN A 56 54.61 -14.11 -1.85
N THR A 57 55.27 -13.02 -1.47
CA THR A 57 56.72 -13.04 -1.27
C THR A 57 57.04 -13.84 0.00
N PRO A 58 58.13 -14.62 0.02
CA PRO A 58 58.57 -15.33 1.22
C PRO A 58 58.72 -14.42 2.44
N ALA A 59 59.23 -13.19 2.28
CA ALA A 59 59.31 -12.20 3.35
C ALA A 59 57.94 -11.88 3.96
N SER A 60 56.93 -11.59 3.14
CA SER A 60 55.57 -11.30 3.62
C SER A 60 54.90 -12.53 4.24
N HIS A 61 55.16 -13.71 3.71
CA HIS A 61 54.58 -14.94 4.25
C HIS A 61 55.14 -15.26 5.64
N LEU A 62 56.43 -15.00 5.86
CA LEU A 62 57.12 -15.20 7.14
C LEU A 62 56.77 -14.14 8.20
N THR A 63 56.16 -12.99 7.83
CA THR A 63 55.58 -12.05 8.81
C THR A 63 54.17 -12.41 9.24
N GLY A 64 53.63 -13.55 8.76
CA GLY A 64 52.30 -14.05 9.14
C GLY A 64 51.21 -13.81 8.11
N ALA A 65 51.52 -13.21 6.95
CA ALA A 65 50.54 -13.08 5.88
C ALA A 65 50.20 -14.47 5.31
N GLY A 66 48.90 -14.79 5.28
CA GLY A 66 48.36 -16.04 4.75
C GLY A 66 47.49 -15.81 3.51
N CYS A 67 46.70 -16.81 3.13
CA CYS A 67 45.75 -16.67 2.04
C CYS A 67 44.72 -15.56 2.35
N ASN A 68 44.65 -14.54 1.49
CA ASN A 68 43.72 -13.40 1.65
C ASN A 68 42.24 -13.81 1.66
N LYS A 69 41.88 -14.89 0.96
CA LYS A 69 40.53 -15.47 1.01
C LYS A 69 40.29 -16.19 2.34
N CYS A 70 41.30 -16.83 2.94
CA CYS A 70 41.21 -17.41 4.29
C CYS A 70 41.08 -16.31 5.36
N SER A 71 41.88 -15.24 5.32
CA SER A 71 41.78 -14.17 6.31
C SER A 71 40.42 -13.46 6.30
N MET A 72 39.80 -13.33 5.13
CA MET A 72 38.42 -12.84 5.01
C MET A 72 37.35 -13.85 5.46
N THR A 73 37.65 -15.15 5.45
CA THR A 73 36.67 -16.21 5.75
C THR A 73 36.76 -16.76 7.17
N GLU A 74 37.94 -16.82 7.79
CA GLU A 74 38.16 -17.36 9.15
C GLU A 74 37.70 -16.39 10.25
N ALA A 75 38.03 -15.10 10.14
CA ALA A 75 37.45 -14.06 11.03
C ALA A 75 35.91 -13.99 10.92
N GLY A 76 35.35 -14.49 9.82
CA GLY A 76 33.91 -14.65 9.60
C GLY A 76 33.35 -16.02 9.99
N PHE A 77 34.17 -17.07 10.12
CA PHE A 77 33.72 -18.43 10.46
C PHE A 77 33.57 -18.58 11.98
N GLU A 78 34.53 -18.08 12.75
CA GLU A 78 34.44 -18.07 14.22
C GLU A 78 33.35 -17.11 14.74
N LYS A 79 33.01 -16.07 13.98
CA LYS A 79 31.91 -15.13 14.30
C LYS A 79 30.54 -15.57 13.76
N ARG A 80 30.47 -16.65 12.97
CA ARG A 80 29.19 -17.15 12.45
C ARG A 80 28.48 -17.94 13.54
N LEU A 81 27.28 -17.47 13.89
CA LEU A 81 26.40 -18.20 14.79
C LEU A 81 26.19 -19.62 14.27
N THR A 82 26.29 -20.60 15.16
CA THR A 82 25.81 -21.95 14.91
C THR A 82 24.29 -21.96 14.82
N HIS A 83 23.71 -23.04 14.27
CA HIS A 83 22.25 -23.19 14.23
C HIS A 83 21.62 -23.11 15.63
N ARG A 84 22.26 -23.73 16.63
CA ARG A 84 21.78 -23.74 18.03
C ARG A 84 21.80 -22.34 18.64
N GLU A 85 22.88 -21.59 18.45
CA GLU A 85 23.00 -20.22 18.95
C GLU A 85 22.02 -19.27 18.26
N PHE A 86 21.84 -19.42 16.94
CA PHE A 86 20.82 -18.68 16.21
C PHE A 86 19.43 -18.93 16.80
N LEU A 87 19.05 -20.19 17.00
CA LEU A 87 17.74 -20.53 17.57
C LEU A 87 17.57 -19.96 18.98
N HIS A 88 18.60 -20.05 19.83
CA HIS A 88 18.56 -19.49 21.18
C HIS A 88 18.32 -17.97 21.16
N LYS A 89 19.10 -17.22 20.36
CA LYS A 89 18.92 -15.76 20.22
C LYS A 89 17.58 -15.40 19.61
N ALA A 90 17.16 -16.13 18.56
CA ALA A 90 15.91 -15.88 17.88
C ALA A 90 14.69 -16.16 18.79
N LYS A 91 14.74 -17.20 19.62
CA LYS A 91 13.70 -17.52 20.60
C LYS A 91 13.62 -16.53 21.76
N LYS A 92 14.76 -15.93 22.16
CA LYS A 92 14.76 -14.86 23.17
C LYS A 92 13.98 -13.62 22.69
N ILE A 93 14.09 -13.28 21.41
CA ILE A 93 13.44 -12.10 20.81
C ILE A 93 12.01 -12.44 20.35
N HIS A 94 11.82 -13.62 19.75
CA HIS A 94 10.55 -14.09 19.21
C HIS A 94 10.17 -15.46 19.79
N PRO A 95 9.72 -15.54 21.06
CA PRO A 95 9.44 -16.82 21.74
C PRO A 95 8.46 -17.72 20.99
N HIS A 96 7.48 -17.10 20.33
CA HIS A 96 6.37 -17.78 19.68
C HIS A 96 6.66 -18.29 18.26
N TYR A 97 7.81 -17.96 17.66
CA TYR A 97 8.13 -18.38 16.30
C TYR A 97 8.74 -19.78 16.26
N THR A 98 8.44 -20.54 15.21
CA THR A 98 9.10 -21.82 14.94
C THR A 98 9.91 -21.74 13.64
N PHE A 99 11.00 -22.51 13.58
CA PHE A 99 11.99 -22.45 12.52
C PHE A 99 12.04 -23.80 11.80
N PRO A 100 11.21 -24.01 10.76
CA PRO A 100 11.16 -25.29 10.04
C PRO A 100 12.43 -25.59 9.22
N GLN A 101 13.30 -24.60 9.03
CA GLN A 101 14.51 -24.72 8.22
C GLN A 101 15.77 -24.51 9.06
N ARG A 102 16.81 -25.29 8.78
CA ARG A 102 18.12 -25.12 9.40
C ARG A 102 18.73 -23.78 9.00
N TYR A 103 19.30 -23.08 9.98
CA TYR A 103 20.07 -21.87 9.74
C TYR A 103 21.40 -22.21 9.07
N ILE A 104 21.75 -21.45 8.03
CA ILE A 104 23.00 -21.63 7.28
C ILE A 104 23.87 -20.38 7.41
N THR A 105 23.32 -19.19 7.08
CA THR A 105 24.06 -17.91 7.16
C THR A 105 23.13 -16.78 7.56
N SER A 106 23.71 -15.67 8.03
CA SER A 106 22.98 -14.49 8.50
C SER A 106 22.24 -13.73 7.39
N VAL A 107 22.66 -13.92 6.14
CA VAL A 107 22.16 -13.19 4.96
C VAL A 107 21.16 -14.00 4.13
N ARG A 108 21.22 -15.33 4.19
CA ARG A 108 20.29 -16.20 3.46
C ARG A 108 18.95 -16.22 4.18
N LYS A 109 17.87 -15.91 3.47
CA LYS A 109 16.52 -15.95 4.04
C LYS A 109 16.19 -17.38 4.50
N ILE A 110 15.63 -17.49 5.69
CA ILE A 110 15.13 -18.75 6.26
C ILE A 110 13.61 -18.71 6.34
N GLY A 111 12.97 -19.88 6.27
CA GLY A 111 11.55 -20.03 6.60
C GLY A 111 11.32 -19.90 8.10
N ILE A 112 10.35 -19.08 8.49
CA ILE A 112 9.93 -18.81 9.87
C ILE A 112 8.42 -18.94 9.91
N ARG A 113 7.88 -19.63 10.92
CA ARG A 113 6.44 -19.75 11.11
C ARG A 113 5.99 -18.85 12.25
N CYS A 114 5.14 -17.88 11.90
CA CYS A 114 4.33 -17.13 12.84
C CYS A 114 3.10 -17.98 13.22
N PRO A 115 2.76 -18.12 14.51
CA PRO A 115 1.58 -18.88 14.93
C PRO A 115 0.26 -18.28 14.41
N LYS A 116 0.18 -16.96 14.24
CA LYS A 116 -1.02 -16.27 13.75
C LYS A 116 -1.15 -16.26 12.23
N HIS A 117 -0.04 -16.08 11.52
CA HIS A 117 -0.06 -15.75 10.09
C HIS A 117 0.63 -16.76 9.18
N GLY A 118 1.11 -17.87 9.75
CA GLY A 118 1.74 -18.96 9.01
C GLY A 118 3.20 -18.69 8.65
N VAL A 119 3.67 -19.34 7.60
CA VAL A 119 5.09 -19.36 7.21
C VAL A 119 5.44 -18.15 6.34
N PHE A 120 6.56 -17.50 6.65
CA PHE A 120 7.14 -16.41 5.87
C PHE A 120 8.67 -16.53 5.82
N LYS A 121 9.34 -15.77 4.95
CA LYS A 121 10.80 -15.82 4.75
C LYS A 121 11.45 -14.51 5.15
N MET A 122 12.50 -14.57 5.97
CA MET A 122 13.26 -13.37 6.39
C MET A 122 14.74 -13.70 6.62
N ARG A 123 15.61 -12.68 6.54
CA ARG A 123 17.02 -12.83 6.86
C ARG A 123 17.22 -12.98 8.38
N PRO A 124 18.05 -13.93 8.84
CA PRO A 124 18.34 -14.10 10.26
C PRO A 124 18.85 -12.85 10.97
N ASN A 125 19.72 -12.05 10.34
CA ASN A 125 20.21 -10.82 10.96
C ASN A 125 19.08 -9.81 11.24
N THR A 126 18.14 -9.66 10.30
CA THR A 126 16.96 -8.79 10.44
C THR A 126 16.01 -9.30 11.54
N LEU A 127 15.83 -10.63 11.64
CA LEU A 127 15.07 -11.23 12.74
C LEU A 127 15.70 -10.91 14.12
N LEU A 128 17.02 -11.03 14.21
CA LEU A 128 17.79 -10.77 15.43
C LEU A 128 17.85 -9.29 15.80
N GLN A 129 17.55 -8.38 14.87
CA GLN A 129 17.36 -6.95 15.14
C GLN A 129 15.98 -6.63 15.74
N GLY A 130 15.08 -7.62 15.86
CA GLY A 130 13.74 -7.43 16.43
C GLY A 130 12.61 -7.37 15.40
N HIS A 131 12.92 -7.32 14.10
CA HIS A 131 11.89 -7.40 13.07
C HIS A 131 11.28 -8.80 13.01
N GLY A 132 10.03 -8.90 12.56
CA GLY A 132 9.30 -10.17 12.55
C GLY A 132 8.28 -10.26 11.42
N CYS A 133 7.16 -10.90 11.73
CA CYS A 133 6.05 -11.05 10.79
C CYS A 133 5.42 -9.69 10.49
N LYS A 134 5.47 -9.28 9.22
CA LYS A 134 4.87 -8.03 8.75
C LYS A 134 3.39 -7.91 9.09
N LYS A 135 2.62 -9.00 9.01
CA LYS A 135 1.19 -9.00 9.35
C LYS A 135 0.95 -8.69 10.84
N CYS A 136 1.77 -9.23 11.75
CA CYS A 136 1.72 -8.86 13.16
C CYS A 136 2.03 -7.37 13.39
N ASP A 137 3.01 -6.82 12.68
CA ASP A 137 3.37 -5.41 12.78
C ASP A 137 2.27 -4.50 12.22
N ASP A 138 1.67 -4.87 11.09
CA ASP A 138 0.54 -4.16 10.49
C ASP A 138 -0.68 -4.18 11.43
N GLU A 139 -0.97 -5.31 12.10
CA GLU A 139 -2.02 -5.40 13.13
C GLU A 139 -1.76 -4.47 14.32
N LYS A 140 -0.55 -4.51 14.90
CA LYS A 140 -0.16 -3.61 16.00
C LYS A 140 -0.20 -2.15 15.57
N SER A 141 0.15 -1.85 14.33
CA SER A 141 0.08 -0.50 13.77
C SER A 141 -1.37 -0.05 13.63
N ALA A 142 -2.23 -0.91 13.08
CA ALA A 142 -3.66 -0.63 12.94
C ALA A 142 -4.35 -0.45 14.30
N ASP A 143 -3.97 -1.22 15.32
CA ASP A 143 -4.46 -1.05 16.68
C ASP A 143 -4.02 0.28 17.30
N ARG A 144 -2.75 0.66 17.14
CA ARG A 144 -2.22 1.97 17.60
C ARG A 144 -2.85 3.16 16.88
N GLN A 145 -3.20 3.00 15.60
CA GLN A 145 -3.85 4.04 14.80
C GLN A 145 -5.37 4.04 14.97
N ARG A 146 -5.96 3.04 15.66
CA ARG A 146 -7.40 2.99 15.90
C ARG A 146 -7.75 4.09 16.89
N LEU A 147 -8.53 5.05 16.42
CA LEU A 147 -9.10 6.08 17.28
C LEU A 147 -9.85 5.47 18.46
N THR A 148 -9.83 6.16 19.60
CA THR A 148 -10.77 5.85 20.66
C THR A 148 -12.19 6.24 20.22
N HIS A 149 -13.21 5.78 20.96
CA HIS A 149 -14.58 6.16 20.66
C HIS A 149 -14.78 7.68 20.77
N ASP A 150 -14.20 8.31 21.79
CA ASP A 150 -14.35 9.74 22.04
C ASP A 150 -13.62 10.57 20.99
N GLU A 151 -12.40 10.17 20.59
CA GLU A 151 -11.69 10.80 19.48
C GLU A 151 -12.47 10.71 18.17
N PHE A 152 -13.10 9.56 17.90
CA PHE A 152 -13.97 9.40 16.74
C PHE A 152 -15.15 10.39 16.79
N LEU A 153 -15.84 10.51 17.93
CA LEU A 153 -16.96 11.43 18.10
C LEU A 153 -16.53 12.90 17.96
N GLN A 154 -15.40 13.29 18.55
CA GLN A 154 -14.86 14.64 18.41
C GLN A 154 -14.56 14.99 16.96
N ARG A 155 -13.94 14.09 16.20
CA ARG A 155 -13.66 14.32 14.77
C ARG A 155 -14.95 14.37 13.95
N CYS A 156 -15.91 13.49 14.24
CA CYS A 156 -17.22 13.54 13.61
C CYS A 156 -17.93 14.87 13.85
N TRP A 157 -17.85 15.41 15.08
CA TRP A 157 -18.41 16.71 15.41
C TRP A 157 -17.75 17.83 14.61
N LYS A 158 -16.42 17.81 14.45
CA LYS A 158 -15.69 18.80 13.63
C LYS A 158 -16.11 18.75 12.16
N VAL A 159 -16.25 17.56 11.58
CA VAL A 159 -16.58 17.38 10.15
C VAL A 159 -18.05 17.73 9.86
N HIS A 160 -18.97 17.27 10.72
CA HIS A 160 -20.42 17.36 10.47
C HIS A 160 -21.15 18.36 11.36
N ARG A 161 -20.41 19.15 12.16
CA ARG A 161 -20.93 20.20 13.06
C ARG A 161 -22.09 19.72 13.94
N GLY A 162 -21.91 18.55 14.57
CA GLY A 162 -22.90 17.96 15.48
C GLY A 162 -24.18 17.42 14.82
N LYS A 163 -24.24 17.29 13.49
CA LYS A 163 -25.46 16.90 12.76
C LYS A 163 -25.96 15.47 13.00
N TYR A 164 -25.11 14.53 13.38
CA TYR A 164 -25.46 13.10 13.46
C TYR A 164 -25.28 12.54 14.88
N ARG A 165 -26.08 11.51 15.21
CA ARG A 165 -25.92 10.72 16.46
C ARG A 165 -25.40 9.32 16.15
N TYR A 166 -24.67 8.73 17.10
CA TYR A 166 -24.00 7.43 16.95
C TYR A 166 -24.49 6.49 18.06
N PRO A 167 -25.45 5.58 17.80
CA PRO A 167 -26.00 4.69 18.80
C PRO A 167 -25.10 3.47 19.08
N GLN A 168 -24.03 3.29 18.30
CA GLN A 168 -23.12 2.16 18.41
C GLN A 168 -21.72 2.65 18.79
N ARG A 169 -21.02 1.85 19.59
CA ARG A 169 -19.60 2.12 19.87
C ARG A 169 -18.75 1.92 18.62
N TYR A 170 -17.76 2.78 18.45
CA TYR A 170 -16.78 2.71 17.36
C TYR A 170 -15.87 1.48 17.55
N LYS A 171 -15.72 0.69 16.48
CA LYS A 171 -14.90 -0.55 16.48
C LYS A 171 -13.69 -0.48 15.53
N GLY A 172 -13.57 0.59 14.74
CA GLY A 172 -12.47 0.77 13.78
C GLY A 172 -12.92 1.43 12.46
N GLY A 173 -11.96 2.01 11.74
CA GLY A 173 -12.22 2.89 10.59
C GLY A 173 -12.95 2.20 9.44
N GLN A 174 -12.74 0.88 9.30
CA GLN A 174 -13.27 0.06 8.22
C GLN A 174 -14.53 -0.73 8.59
N VAL A 175 -14.87 -0.80 9.87
CA VAL A 175 -16.06 -1.51 10.35
C VAL A 175 -17.24 -0.55 10.26
N GLY A 176 -18.26 -0.90 9.48
CA GLY A 176 -19.45 -0.07 9.32
C GLY A 176 -20.10 0.25 10.67
N ILE A 177 -20.47 1.52 10.86
CA ILE A 177 -21.17 2.01 12.04
C ILE A 177 -22.55 2.50 11.63
N LYS A 178 -23.56 2.26 12.49
CA LYS A 178 -24.88 2.85 12.33
C LYS A 178 -24.81 4.33 12.70
N ILE A 179 -25.30 5.21 11.84
CA ILE A 179 -25.34 6.66 12.02
C ILE A 179 -26.79 7.12 11.93
N LEU A 180 -27.24 7.96 12.86
CA LEU A 180 -28.58 8.52 12.89
C LEU A 180 -28.56 9.92 12.27
N CYS A 181 -29.26 10.08 11.15
CA CYS A 181 -29.60 11.38 10.61
C CYS A 181 -30.89 11.88 11.27
N PRO A 182 -30.93 13.10 11.84
CA PRO A 182 -32.14 13.67 12.43
C PRO A 182 -33.33 13.75 11.47
N LYS A 183 -33.07 13.84 10.16
CA LYS A 183 -34.12 14.01 9.12
C LYS A 183 -34.54 12.73 8.42
N HIS A 184 -33.66 11.74 8.29
CA HIS A 184 -33.88 10.57 7.43
C HIS A 184 -33.66 9.24 8.15
N GLY A 185 -33.49 9.26 9.48
CA GLY A 185 -33.30 8.07 10.28
C GLY A 185 -31.90 7.46 10.14
N CYS A 186 -31.81 6.16 10.43
CA CYS A 186 -30.53 5.46 10.51
C CYS A 186 -30.00 4.98 9.16
N PHE A 187 -28.69 5.08 8.97
CA PHE A 187 -27.98 4.52 7.82
C PHE A 187 -26.64 3.92 8.25
N LEU A 188 -26.07 3.04 7.44
CA LEU A 188 -24.77 2.42 7.68
C LEU A 188 -23.69 3.11 6.85
N GLN A 189 -22.55 3.40 7.47
CA GLN A 189 -21.39 3.95 6.77
C GLN A 189 -20.10 3.54 7.45
N LYS A 190 -19.00 3.44 6.69
CA LYS A 190 -17.67 3.28 7.28
C LYS A 190 -17.24 4.57 7.99
N PRO A 191 -16.77 4.51 9.25
CA PRO A 191 -16.23 5.67 9.96
C PRO A 191 -15.17 6.45 9.17
N SER A 192 -14.27 5.78 8.45
CA SER A 192 -13.28 6.44 7.59
C SER A 192 -13.93 7.34 6.55
N ASN A 193 -14.96 6.83 5.86
CA ASN A 193 -15.68 7.57 4.84
C ASN A 193 -16.49 8.71 5.45
N HIS A 194 -17.07 8.48 6.63
CA HIS A 194 -17.82 9.49 7.34
C HIS A 194 -16.94 10.68 7.76
N LEU A 195 -15.74 10.39 8.27
CA LEU A 195 -14.75 11.40 8.64
C LEU A 195 -14.17 12.17 7.43
N MET A 196 -14.29 11.64 6.21
CA MET A 196 -13.98 12.37 4.97
C MET A 196 -15.08 13.34 4.53
N GLY A 197 -16.14 13.52 5.31
CA GLY A 197 -17.25 14.43 5.00
C GLY A 197 -18.44 13.76 4.32
N ASN A 198 -18.40 12.44 4.08
CA ASN A 198 -19.58 11.74 3.59
C ASN A 198 -20.64 11.68 4.70
N GLY A 199 -21.87 12.02 4.35
CA GLY A 199 -22.98 12.08 5.29
C GLY A 199 -24.06 11.06 4.97
N CYS A 200 -25.27 11.37 5.44
CA CYS A 200 -26.46 10.63 5.05
C CYS A 200 -26.63 10.67 3.52
N PRO A 201 -26.73 9.51 2.84
CA PRO A 201 -26.85 9.45 1.38
C PRO A 201 -28.14 10.14 0.91
N VAL A 202 -29.17 10.10 1.76
CA VAL A 202 -30.38 10.88 1.55
C VAL A 202 -30.00 12.36 1.63
N CYS A 203 -29.44 12.90 2.71
CA CYS A 203 -29.05 14.33 2.76
C CYS A 203 -28.16 14.85 1.61
N PHE A 204 -27.38 13.99 0.96
CA PHE A 204 -26.46 14.34 -0.12
C PHE A 204 -27.10 14.24 -1.54
N ASP A 205 -28.29 13.64 -1.65
CA ASP A 205 -29.09 13.61 -2.88
C ASP A 205 -29.56 15.02 -3.25
N SER A 206 -29.48 15.40 -4.53
CA SER A 206 -29.67 16.76 -5.04
C SER A 206 -30.90 17.43 -4.40
N SER A 207 -30.67 18.55 -3.71
CA SER A 207 -31.68 19.30 -2.92
C SER A 207 -33.01 19.52 -3.67
N GLY A 208 -32.93 19.66 -5.00
CA GLY A 208 -34.04 19.89 -5.90
C GLY A 208 -34.97 18.72 -6.18
N GLU A 209 -34.43 17.58 -6.63
CA GLU A 209 -35.24 16.38 -6.91
C GLU A 209 -36.01 15.95 -5.66
N ARG A 210 -35.38 16.04 -4.50
CA ARG A 210 -36.06 15.76 -3.22
C ARG A 210 -37.16 16.76 -2.89
N LYS A 211 -36.98 18.05 -3.18
CA LYS A 211 -38.04 19.05 -3.00
C LYS A 211 -39.26 18.65 -3.82
N VAL A 212 -39.05 18.22 -5.07
CA VAL A 212 -40.10 17.68 -5.94
C VAL A 212 -40.72 16.39 -5.38
N SER A 213 -39.91 15.41 -4.96
CA SER A 213 -40.39 14.15 -4.36
C SER A 213 -41.32 14.39 -3.17
N ARG A 214 -40.91 15.24 -2.22
CA ARG A 214 -41.72 15.57 -1.04
C ARG A 214 -43.01 16.29 -1.38
N ILE A 215 -42.97 17.18 -2.37
CA ILE A 215 -44.18 17.86 -2.85
C ILE A 215 -45.16 16.84 -3.40
N LEU A 216 -44.69 15.93 -4.28
CA LEU A 216 -45.52 14.88 -4.86
C LEU A 216 -46.07 13.92 -3.80
N GLU A 217 -45.25 13.52 -2.82
CA GLU A 217 -45.67 12.69 -1.68
C GLU A 217 -46.75 13.38 -0.84
N ARG A 218 -46.60 14.66 -0.52
CA ARG A 218 -47.60 15.43 0.24
C ARG A 218 -48.90 15.60 -0.54
N MET A 219 -48.82 15.73 -1.86
CA MET A 219 -49.98 15.71 -2.75
C MET A 219 -50.57 14.30 -2.96
N ARG A 220 -49.98 13.26 -2.35
CA ARG A 220 -50.36 11.84 -2.50
C ARG A 220 -50.33 11.36 -3.96
N ILE A 221 -49.46 11.93 -4.78
CA ILE A 221 -49.27 11.54 -6.18
C ILE A 221 -48.27 10.38 -6.25
N ARG A 222 -48.64 9.30 -6.95
CA ARG A 222 -47.73 8.18 -7.24
C ARG A 222 -46.76 8.57 -8.36
N PHE A 223 -45.46 8.30 -8.15
CA PHE A 223 -44.40 8.57 -9.14
C PHE A 223 -43.30 7.51 -9.12
N VAL A 224 -42.53 7.45 -10.21
CA VAL A 224 -41.32 6.63 -10.35
C VAL A 224 -40.13 7.54 -10.55
N ARG A 225 -39.08 7.38 -9.73
CA ARG A 225 -37.84 8.14 -9.83
C ARG A 225 -36.92 7.59 -10.93
N GLN A 226 -36.12 8.46 -11.55
CA GLN A 226 -35.05 8.08 -12.49
C GLN A 226 -35.54 7.15 -13.63
N LYS A 227 -36.74 7.40 -14.16
CA LYS A 227 -37.38 6.55 -15.17
C LYS A 227 -36.58 6.56 -16.47
N LYS A 228 -36.16 5.38 -16.91
CA LYS A 228 -35.55 5.15 -18.23
C LYS A 228 -36.59 4.62 -19.20
N PHE A 229 -36.40 4.96 -20.47
CA PHE A 229 -37.16 4.41 -21.59
C PHE A 229 -36.20 3.71 -22.55
N PRO A 230 -36.46 2.45 -22.96
CA PRO A 230 -35.53 1.68 -23.79
C PRO A 230 -35.16 2.37 -25.12
N ASP A 231 -36.09 3.12 -25.69
CA ASP A 231 -36.00 3.81 -26.97
C ASP A 231 -35.41 5.24 -26.86
N LEU A 232 -35.07 5.68 -25.65
CA LEU A 232 -34.41 6.97 -25.40
C LEU A 232 -32.92 6.75 -25.06
N GLN A 233 -32.10 6.70 -26.11
CA GLN A 233 -30.67 6.46 -26.00
C GLN A 233 -29.84 7.60 -26.59
N HIS A 234 -28.66 7.80 -26.00
CA HIS A 234 -27.56 8.59 -26.56
C HIS A 234 -26.32 7.69 -26.49
N LYS A 235 -25.28 8.05 -25.73
CA LYS A 235 -24.16 7.14 -25.37
C LYS A 235 -24.53 6.11 -24.29
N ARG A 236 -25.54 6.43 -23.47
CA ARG A 236 -26.16 5.59 -22.43
C ARG A 236 -27.66 5.91 -22.42
N PRO A 237 -28.52 5.03 -21.87
CA PRO A 237 -29.94 5.31 -21.72
C PRO A 237 -30.15 6.60 -20.93
N LEU A 238 -30.91 7.55 -21.48
CA LEU A 238 -31.27 8.76 -20.74
C LEU A 238 -32.42 8.43 -19.77
N ARG A 239 -32.48 9.20 -18.69
CA ARG A 239 -33.47 9.04 -17.63
C ARG A 239 -34.15 10.36 -17.33
N PHE A 240 -35.42 10.30 -16.96
CA PHE A 240 -36.16 11.41 -16.40
C PHE A 240 -36.18 11.35 -14.88
N ASP A 241 -36.14 12.49 -14.20
CA ASP A 241 -36.06 12.53 -12.73
C ASP A 241 -37.31 11.93 -12.10
N PHE A 242 -38.49 12.26 -12.64
CA PHE A 242 -39.77 11.66 -12.22
C PHE A 242 -40.67 11.32 -13.41
N TRP A 243 -41.40 10.21 -13.26
CA TRP A 243 -42.52 9.81 -14.12
C TRP A 243 -43.78 9.66 -13.26
N LEU A 244 -44.86 10.33 -13.63
CA LEU A 244 -46.15 10.29 -12.95
C LEU A 244 -47.14 9.47 -13.81
N PRO A 245 -47.36 8.18 -13.53
CA PRO A 245 -48.18 7.31 -14.38
C PRO A 245 -49.61 7.81 -14.54
N ALA A 246 -50.24 8.25 -13.44
CA ALA A 246 -51.63 8.73 -13.44
C ALA A 246 -51.84 9.98 -14.31
N TYR A 247 -50.83 10.84 -14.40
CA TYR A 247 -50.88 12.10 -15.17
C TYR A 247 -50.21 11.97 -16.54
N ARG A 248 -49.68 10.79 -16.86
CA ARG A 248 -48.82 10.54 -18.04
C ARG A 248 -47.76 11.62 -18.25
N THR A 249 -47.19 12.15 -17.16
CA THR A 249 -46.36 13.36 -17.16
C THR A 249 -44.94 13.07 -16.66
N LEU A 250 -43.95 13.66 -17.33
CA LEU A 250 -42.54 13.61 -16.97
C LEU A 250 -42.13 14.88 -16.23
N ILE A 251 -41.23 14.78 -15.26
CA ILE A 251 -40.66 15.94 -14.56
C ILE A 251 -39.14 15.87 -14.55
N GLU A 252 -38.51 17.01 -14.81
CA GLU A 252 -37.06 17.26 -14.67
C GLU A 252 -36.83 18.43 -13.71
N TYR A 253 -35.84 18.29 -12.83
CA TYR A 253 -35.32 19.38 -12.02
C TYR A 253 -34.01 19.91 -12.62
N ASP A 254 -34.07 21.08 -13.23
CA ASP A 254 -32.93 21.69 -13.91
C ASP A 254 -32.06 22.45 -12.89
N GLY A 255 -30.93 21.84 -12.50
CA GLY A 255 -29.91 22.47 -11.65
C GLY A 255 -29.12 23.60 -12.35
N VAL A 256 -28.26 24.31 -11.61
CA VAL A 256 -27.43 25.43 -12.14
C VAL A 256 -26.62 25.07 -13.39
N GLN A 257 -26.17 23.82 -13.49
CA GLN A 257 -25.46 23.24 -14.63
C GLN A 257 -26.23 23.25 -15.96
N HIS A 258 -27.55 23.44 -15.94
CA HIS A 258 -28.37 23.62 -17.14
C HIS A 258 -28.36 25.07 -17.65
N PHE A 259 -27.96 26.03 -16.81
CA PHE A 259 -28.02 27.46 -17.09
C PHE A 259 -26.65 28.06 -17.38
N GLN A 260 -25.60 27.61 -16.68
CA GLN A 260 -24.25 28.17 -16.82
C GLN A 260 -23.16 27.11 -16.88
N ALA A 261 -22.11 27.39 -17.65
CA ALA A 261 -20.90 26.59 -17.67
C ALA A 261 -20.13 26.80 -16.36
N SER A 262 -19.83 25.71 -15.67
CA SER A 262 -19.08 25.73 -14.41
C SER A 262 -17.83 24.89 -14.54
N THR A 263 -16.68 25.45 -14.14
CA THR A 263 -15.39 24.75 -14.11
C THR A 263 -15.47 23.48 -13.25
N PHE A 264 -16.19 23.54 -12.14
CA PHE A 264 -16.46 22.40 -11.25
C PHE A 264 -17.19 21.24 -11.93
N PHE A 265 -18.05 21.53 -12.92
CA PHE A 265 -18.84 20.53 -13.65
C PHE A 265 -18.27 20.21 -15.04
N GLY A 266 -17.01 20.55 -15.32
CA GLY A 266 -16.34 20.22 -16.60
C GLY A 266 -16.43 21.31 -17.68
N GLY A 267 -16.75 22.55 -17.28
CA GLY A 267 -16.66 23.75 -18.13
C GLY A 267 -17.62 23.75 -19.32
N LYS A 268 -17.25 24.48 -20.38
CA LYS A 268 -18.09 24.72 -21.56
C LYS A 268 -18.49 23.43 -22.31
N LYS A 269 -17.59 22.43 -22.37
CA LYS A 269 -17.86 21.14 -23.03
C LYS A 269 -18.99 20.37 -22.33
N ALA A 270 -18.99 20.33 -20.99
CA ALA A 270 -20.01 19.63 -20.22
C ALA A 270 -21.38 20.33 -20.28
N TYR A 271 -21.38 21.67 -20.36
CA TYR A 271 -22.57 22.48 -20.55
C TYR A 271 -23.24 22.21 -21.90
N GLU A 272 -22.48 22.22 -23.00
CA GLU A 272 -23.02 21.88 -24.33
C GLU A 272 -23.54 20.44 -24.41
N ALA A 273 -22.83 19.49 -23.79
CA ALA A 273 -23.30 18.10 -23.69
C ALA A 273 -24.60 17.98 -22.88
N THR A 274 -24.82 18.86 -21.90
CA THR A 274 -26.05 18.91 -21.11
C THR A 274 -27.21 19.48 -21.92
N LYS A 275 -26.98 20.59 -22.65
CA LYS A 275 -27.96 21.14 -23.61
C LYS A 275 -28.38 20.12 -24.67
N ASN A 276 -27.43 19.37 -25.22
CA ASN A 276 -27.77 18.36 -26.22
C ASN A 276 -28.65 17.24 -25.64
N ARG A 277 -28.34 16.75 -24.44
CA ARG A 277 -29.19 15.75 -23.74
C ARG A 277 -30.58 16.28 -23.45
N ASP A 278 -30.69 17.54 -23.02
CA ASP A 278 -31.96 18.21 -22.76
C ASP A 278 -32.82 18.32 -24.02
N ARG A 279 -32.20 18.69 -25.15
CA ARG A 279 -32.86 18.73 -26.45
C ARG A 279 -33.40 17.35 -26.83
N LEU A 280 -32.61 16.30 -26.70
CA LEU A 280 -33.04 14.92 -27.00
C LEU A 280 -34.23 14.48 -26.13
N LYS A 281 -34.18 14.75 -24.82
CA LYS A 281 -35.30 14.47 -23.91
C LYS A 281 -36.57 15.20 -24.32
N SER A 282 -36.45 16.48 -24.70
CA SER A 282 -37.58 17.33 -25.07
C SER A 282 -38.22 16.88 -26.39
N LEU A 283 -37.40 16.56 -27.40
CA LEU A 283 -37.87 16.00 -28.68
C LEU A 283 -38.56 14.65 -28.48
N TRP A 284 -37.98 13.79 -27.65
CA TRP A 284 -38.56 12.48 -27.34
C TRP A 284 -39.91 12.59 -26.64
N ALA A 285 -40.01 13.43 -25.60
CA ALA A 285 -41.28 13.66 -24.90
C ALA A 285 -42.37 14.20 -25.85
N LYS A 286 -42.00 15.13 -26.75
CA LYS A 286 -42.90 15.65 -27.79
C LYS A 286 -43.36 14.55 -28.76
N ARG A 287 -42.44 13.71 -29.23
CA ARG A 287 -42.74 12.57 -30.12
C ARG A 287 -43.71 11.58 -29.48
N MET A 288 -43.50 11.27 -28.19
CA MET A 288 -44.34 10.36 -27.42
C MET A 288 -45.65 11.00 -26.92
N LYS A 289 -45.88 12.29 -27.22
CA LYS A 289 -47.02 13.08 -26.76
C LYS A 289 -47.18 13.04 -25.23
N LEU A 290 -46.06 13.09 -24.50
CA LEU A 290 -46.04 13.13 -23.04
C LEU A 290 -45.72 14.56 -22.56
N PRO A 291 -46.53 15.16 -21.67
CA PRO A 291 -46.19 16.41 -21.03
C PRO A 291 -44.87 16.32 -20.27
N LEU A 292 -43.99 17.31 -20.47
CA LEU A 292 -42.70 17.43 -19.77
C LEU A 292 -42.68 18.72 -18.96
N ILE A 293 -42.64 18.59 -17.65
CA ILE A 293 -42.53 19.70 -16.71
C ILE A 293 -41.05 19.87 -16.32
N ARG A 294 -40.46 21.02 -16.69
CA ARG A 294 -39.14 21.42 -16.19
C ARG A 294 -39.28 22.41 -15.04
N ILE A 295 -38.60 22.13 -13.93
CA ILE A 295 -38.54 22.98 -12.74
C ILE A 295 -37.10 23.51 -12.61
N PRO A 296 -36.86 24.80 -12.87
CA PRO A 296 -35.54 25.37 -12.71
C PRO A 296 -35.18 25.52 -11.23
N TYR A 297 -33.89 25.42 -10.90
CA TYR A 297 -33.42 25.57 -9.51
C TYR A 297 -33.69 26.94 -8.90
N THR A 298 -33.90 27.97 -9.74
CA THR A 298 -34.28 29.32 -9.34
C THR A 298 -35.76 29.46 -9.02
N HIS A 299 -36.59 28.43 -9.27
CA HIS A 299 -38.03 28.55 -9.08
C HIS A 299 -38.38 28.69 -7.59
N PRO A 300 -38.98 29.83 -7.17
CA PRO A 300 -39.22 30.10 -5.75
C PRO A 300 -40.25 29.13 -5.15
N MET A 301 -41.31 28.82 -5.91
CA MET A 301 -42.43 27.99 -5.45
C MET A 301 -42.71 26.78 -6.37
N PRO A 302 -41.90 25.71 -6.31
CA PRO A 302 -42.06 24.53 -7.16
C PRO A 302 -43.40 23.79 -6.97
N GLU A 303 -44.01 23.89 -5.79
CA GLU A 303 -45.28 23.23 -5.51
C GLU A 303 -46.43 23.85 -6.30
N GLU A 304 -46.55 25.18 -6.29
CA GLU A 304 -47.59 25.88 -7.04
C GLU A 304 -47.44 25.68 -8.54
N ALA A 305 -46.20 25.69 -9.04
CA ALA A 305 -45.92 25.38 -10.43
C ALA A 305 -46.37 23.96 -10.81
N LEU A 306 -46.17 22.99 -9.92
CA LEU A 306 -46.63 21.61 -10.13
C LEU A 306 -48.16 21.52 -10.09
N ARG A 307 -48.81 22.13 -9.10
CA ARG A 307 -50.29 22.20 -9.01
C ARG A 307 -50.92 22.80 -10.26
N LYS A 308 -50.44 23.97 -10.67
CA LYS A 308 -50.90 24.67 -11.87
C LYS A 308 -50.73 23.84 -13.15
N ARG A 309 -49.58 23.18 -13.32
CA ARG A 309 -49.28 22.39 -14.53
C ARG A 309 -49.97 21.03 -14.56
N LEU A 310 -50.20 20.42 -13.40
CA LEU A 310 -50.93 19.17 -13.27
C LEU A 310 -52.45 19.37 -13.19
N LYS A 311 -52.92 20.63 -13.08
CA LYS A 311 -54.32 21.04 -12.94
C LYS A 311 -55.00 20.41 -11.71
N ILE A 312 -54.34 20.54 -10.54
CA ILE A 312 -54.77 20.01 -9.23
C ILE A 312 -54.93 21.14 -8.22
#